data_AF-H9FIX6-F1
#
_entry.id   AF-H9FIX6-F1
#
_cell.length_a   1.000
_cell.length_b   1.000
_cell.length_c   1.000
_cell.angle_alpha   90.00
_cell.angle_beta   90.00
_cell.angle_gamma   90.00
#
_symmetry.space_group_name_H-M   'P 1'
#
loop_
_entity.id
_entity.type
_entity.pdbx_description
1 polymer ?
#
loop_
_entity_poly.entity_id
_entity_poly.type
_entity_poly.pdbx_seq_one_letter_code
_entity_poly.pdbx_strand_id
1 'polypeptide(L)'
;ESKAHGVQKKAYRVLEEVCASPQGPGALFVQSHLEDLKKTLLDSLRSTSSPAKRPRLKCLLHIVRKLSAEHEEFITALVPEVILCTKEVSVGARKNAFALLVEMGHAFLRFGSNQEEALQRYLVLIYPGLVGAVTMVSCSILALTHLLFEFKGLMGTSTVEQLLENVCLLLASRTRD
;
A
#
# COMPACT_ATOMS: atom_id res chain seq x y z
N GLU A 1 -29.18 2.49 -1.68
CA GLU A 1 -27.70 2.48 -1.52
C GLU A 1 -27.11 1.49 -0.49
N SER A 2 -27.90 0.66 0.22
CA SER A 2 -27.41 -0.09 1.41
C SER A 2 -27.01 -1.57 1.19
N LYS A 3 -27.64 -2.30 0.25
CA LYS A 3 -27.40 -3.75 0.11
C LYS A 3 -26.10 -4.11 -0.62
N ALA A 4 -25.75 -3.40 -1.71
CA ALA A 4 -24.57 -3.69 -2.53
C ALA A 4 -23.24 -3.49 -1.76
N HIS A 5 -23.12 -2.41 -0.97
CA HIS A 5 -21.95 -2.18 -0.11
C HIS A 5 -21.82 -3.25 0.98
N GLY A 6 -22.94 -3.70 1.55
CA GLY A 6 -22.97 -4.79 2.52
C GLY A 6 -22.47 -6.12 1.93
N VAL A 7 -22.83 -6.41 0.67
CA VAL A 7 -22.35 -7.60 -0.05
C VAL A 7 -20.86 -7.48 -0.35
N GLN A 8 -20.39 -6.34 -0.86
CA GLN A 8 -18.96 -6.11 -1.16
C GLN A 8 -18.07 -6.30 0.08
N LYS A 9 -18.46 -5.73 1.23
CA LYS A 9 -17.75 -5.92 2.50
C LYS A 9 -17.71 -7.39 2.93
N LYS A 10 -18.82 -8.12 2.80
CA LYS A 10 -18.89 -9.54 3.16
C LYS A 10 -18.02 -10.40 2.23
N ALA A 11 -18.03 -10.12 0.94
CA ALA A 11 -17.18 -10.80 -0.04
C ALA A 11 -15.69 -10.63 0.31
N TYR A 12 -15.25 -9.40 0.62
CA TYR A 12 -13.87 -9.19 1.03
C TYR A 12 -13.53 -9.86 2.36
N ARG A 13 -14.46 -10.00 3.31
CA ARG A 13 -14.20 -10.75 4.54
C ARG A 13 -13.98 -12.24 4.29
N VAL A 14 -14.76 -12.85 3.40
CA VAL A 14 -14.52 -14.24 3.01
C VAL A 14 -13.17 -14.37 2.33
N LEU A 15 -12.87 -13.46 1.40
CA LEU A 15 -11.59 -13.46 0.71
C LEU A 15 -10.40 -13.23 1.66
N GLU A 16 -10.57 -12.38 2.67
CA GLU A 16 -9.56 -12.12 3.71
C GLU A 16 -9.16 -13.42 4.41
N GLU A 17 -10.12 -14.24 4.84
CA GLU A 17 -9.86 -15.54 5.50
C GLU A 17 -9.16 -16.53 4.55
N VAL A 18 -9.54 -16.56 3.28
CA VAL A 18 -8.91 -17.39 2.26
C VAL A 18 -7.45 -16.95 2.02
N CYS A 19 -7.21 -15.64 1.86
CA CYS A 19 -5.88 -15.08 1.67
C CYS A 19 -4.97 -15.26 2.89
N ALA A 20 -5.54 -15.20 4.10
CA ALA A 20 -4.83 -15.36 5.36
C ALA A 20 -4.37 -16.80 5.62
N SER A 21 -4.97 -17.79 4.94
CA SER A 21 -4.66 -19.20 5.13
C SER A 21 -3.18 -19.49 4.78
N PRO A 22 -2.36 -19.97 5.74
CA PRO A 22 -0.95 -20.26 5.48
C PRO A 22 -0.75 -21.61 4.77
N GLN A 23 -1.69 -22.55 4.94
CA GLN A 23 -1.66 -23.89 4.32
C GLN A 23 -3.08 -24.41 4.05
N GLY A 24 -3.18 -25.55 3.35
CA GLY A 24 -4.44 -26.22 3.04
C GLY A 24 -5.19 -25.65 1.83
N PRO A 25 -6.49 -25.94 1.69
CA PRO A 25 -7.27 -25.58 0.50
C PRO A 25 -7.29 -24.07 0.20
N GLY A 26 -7.32 -23.22 1.23
CA GLY A 26 -7.27 -21.77 1.05
C GLY A 26 -5.95 -21.28 0.45
N ALA A 27 -4.82 -21.82 0.92
CA ALA A 27 -3.50 -21.48 0.38
C ALA A 27 -3.35 -21.95 -1.08
N LEU A 28 -3.81 -23.16 -1.39
CA LEU A 28 -3.82 -23.71 -2.75
C LEU A 28 -4.70 -22.86 -3.68
N PHE A 29 -5.89 -22.47 -3.23
CA PHE A 29 -6.79 -21.62 -4.00
C PHE A 29 -6.12 -20.30 -4.39
N VAL A 30 -5.47 -19.62 -3.43
CA VAL A 30 -4.77 -18.35 -3.67
C VAL A 30 -3.63 -18.54 -4.66
N GLN A 31 -2.86 -19.63 -4.55
CA GLN A 31 -1.76 -19.91 -5.46
C GLN A 31 -2.26 -20.17 -6.89
N SER A 32 -3.32 -20.96 -7.06
CA SER A 32 -3.87 -21.31 -8.37
C SER A 32 -4.62 -20.17 -9.06
N HIS A 33 -5.09 -19.16 -8.31
CA HIS A 33 -5.90 -18.05 -8.83
C HIS A 33 -5.28 -16.67 -8.56
N LEU A 34 -3.96 -16.61 -8.33
CA LEU A 34 -3.27 -15.38 -7.93
C LEU A 34 -3.50 -14.24 -8.93
N GLU A 35 -3.45 -14.53 -10.22
CA GLU A 35 -3.65 -13.53 -11.28
C GLU A 35 -5.07 -12.97 -11.29
N ASP A 36 -6.09 -13.81 -11.14
CA ASP A 36 -7.48 -13.38 -11.07
C ASP A 36 -7.74 -12.55 -9.81
N LEU A 37 -7.13 -12.93 -8.69
CA LEU A 37 -7.21 -12.17 -7.43
C LEU A 37 -6.55 -10.80 -7.57
N LYS A 38 -5.35 -10.74 -8.15
CA LYS A 38 -4.64 -9.47 -8.44
C LYS A 38 -5.50 -8.57 -9.31
N LYS A 39 -5.99 -9.09 -10.44
CA LYS A 39 -6.84 -8.34 -11.37
C LYS A 39 -8.10 -7.82 -10.69
N THR A 40 -8.84 -8.68 -10.01
CA THR A 40 -10.08 -8.30 -9.31
C THR A 40 -9.84 -7.21 -8.28
N LEU A 41 -8.76 -7.34 -7.49
CA LEU A 41 -8.42 -6.35 -6.48
C LEU A 41 -7.97 -5.03 -7.11
N LEU A 42 -7.21 -5.03 -8.21
CA LEU A 42 -6.87 -3.81 -8.94
C LEU A 42 -8.09 -3.14 -9.58
N ASP A 43 -8.94 -3.89 -10.27
CA ASP A 43 -10.10 -3.34 -10.98
C ASP A 43 -11.11 -2.70 -10.01
N SER A 44 -11.16 -3.21 -8.78
CA SER A 44 -12.01 -2.68 -7.70
C SER A 44 -11.51 -1.40 -7.02
N LEU A 45 -10.31 -0.90 -7.36
CA LEU A 45 -9.66 0.24 -6.68
C LEU A 45 -10.57 1.49 -6.60
N ARG A 46 -11.23 1.81 -7.71
CA ARG A 46 -12.05 3.03 -7.83
C ARG A 46 -13.48 2.88 -7.32
N SER A 47 -13.95 1.64 -7.13
CA SER A 47 -15.34 1.30 -6.82
C SER A 47 -15.54 0.69 -5.43
N THR A 48 -14.47 0.55 -4.65
CA THR A 48 -14.56 -0.01 -3.29
C THR A 48 -15.15 1.01 -2.32
N SER A 49 -16.29 0.67 -1.73
CA SER A 49 -16.95 1.48 -0.72
C SER A 49 -16.11 1.59 0.56
N SER A 50 -16.21 2.73 1.27
CA SER A 50 -15.41 2.96 2.49
C SER A 50 -15.48 1.82 3.54
N PRO A 51 -16.66 1.22 3.85
CA PRO A 51 -16.74 0.09 4.78
C PRO A 51 -16.04 -1.20 4.30
N ALA A 52 -15.81 -1.33 3.01
CA ALA A 52 -15.20 -2.48 2.36
C ALA A 52 -13.67 -2.34 2.21
N LYS A 53 -13.11 -1.12 2.32
CA LYS A 53 -11.66 -0.90 2.22
C LYS A 53 -10.84 -1.62 3.28
N ARG A 54 -11.31 -1.66 4.53
CA ARG A 54 -10.58 -2.35 5.62
C ARG A 54 -10.27 -3.83 5.30
N PRO A 55 -11.27 -4.70 5.03
CA PRO A 55 -10.99 -6.10 4.70
C PRO A 55 -10.22 -6.22 3.38
N ARG A 56 -10.53 -5.39 2.36
CA ARG A 56 -9.79 -5.39 1.08
C ARG A 56 -8.29 -5.12 1.25
N LEU A 57 -7.91 -4.10 2.02
CA LEU A 57 -6.51 -3.79 2.34
C LEU A 57 -5.82 -4.96 3.05
N LYS A 58 -6.56 -5.74 3.84
CA LYS A 58 -6.01 -6.93 4.50
C LYS A 58 -5.83 -8.10 3.52
N CYS A 59 -6.74 -8.29 2.55
CA CYS A 59 -6.50 -9.22 1.45
C CYS A 59 -5.22 -8.86 0.68
N LEU A 60 -5.05 -7.59 0.34
CA LEU A 60 -3.85 -7.09 -0.35
C LEU A 60 -2.59 -7.34 0.47
N LEU A 61 -2.62 -7.12 1.79
CA LEU A 61 -1.50 -7.42 2.69
C LEU A 61 -1.09 -8.89 2.62
N HIS A 62 -2.06 -9.80 2.65
CA HIS A 62 -1.79 -11.24 2.54
C HIS A 62 -1.25 -11.63 1.16
N ILE A 63 -1.72 -10.98 0.09
CA ILE A 63 -1.24 -11.24 -1.27
C ILE A 63 0.19 -10.74 -1.44
N VAL A 64 0.50 -9.50 -1.05
CA VAL A 64 1.84 -8.90 -1.21
C VAL A 64 2.92 -9.74 -0.52
N ARG A 65 2.62 -10.37 0.62
CA ARG A 65 3.52 -11.31 1.31
C ARG A 65 3.95 -12.51 0.48
N LYS A 66 3.12 -12.94 -0.47
CA LYS A 66 3.34 -14.13 -1.31
C LYS A 66 3.93 -13.78 -2.68
N LEU A 67 4.07 -12.50 -3.00
CA LEU A 67 4.59 -12.05 -4.29
C LEU A 67 6.12 -12.21 -4.37
N SER A 68 6.58 -12.41 -5.61
CA SER A 68 7.97 -12.42 -6.07
C SER A 68 8.27 -11.18 -6.92
N ALA A 69 9.53 -11.01 -7.35
CA ALA A 69 9.97 -9.84 -8.12
C ALA A 69 9.21 -9.61 -9.44
N GLU A 70 8.66 -10.65 -10.07
CA GLU A 70 7.85 -10.53 -11.30
C GLU A 70 6.53 -9.75 -11.08
N HIS A 71 6.16 -9.51 -9.82
CA HIS A 71 4.91 -8.85 -9.45
C HIS A 71 5.10 -7.38 -9.04
N GLU A 72 6.27 -6.78 -9.28
CA GLU A 72 6.58 -5.40 -8.87
C GLU A 72 5.59 -4.37 -9.47
N GLU A 73 5.15 -4.57 -10.71
CA GLU A 73 4.14 -3.71 -11.37
C GLU A 73 2.81 -3.70 -10.63
N PHE A 74 2.38 -4.85 -10.11
CA PHE A 74 1.15 -4.95 -9.33
C PHE A 74 1.26 -4.12 -8.05
N ILE A 75 2.40 -4.19 -7.34
CA ILE A 75 2.61 -3.39 -6.13
C ILE A 75 2.61 -1.89 -6.49
N THR A 76 3.30 -1.52 -7.57
CA THR A 76 3.36 -0.15 -8.07
C THR A 76 1.98 0.42 -8.34
N ALA A 77 1.10 -0.34 -8.98
CA ALA A 77 -0.27 0.06 -9.28
C ALA A 77 -1.14 0.30 -8.02
N LEU A 78 -0.81 -0.32 -6.89
CA LEU A 78 -1.55 -0.15 -5.64
C LEU A 78 -1.16 1.11 -4.87
N VAL A 79 0.09 1.58 -5.01
CA VAL A 79 0.67 2.66 -4.18
C VAL A 79 -0.26 3.87 -4.03
N PRO A 80 -0.84 4.46 -5.09
CA PRO A 80 -1.66 5.67 -4.96
C PRO A 80 -2.90 5.46 -4.08
N GLU A 81 -3.57 4.32 -4.20
CA GLU A 81 -4.78 4.04 -3.42
C GLU A 81 -4.48 3.71 -1.97
N VAL A 82 -3.39 2.99 -1.71
CA VAL A 82 -2.95 2.68 -0.35
C VAL A 82 -2.52 3.96 0.37
N ILE A 83 -1.81 4.87 -0.32
CA ILE A 83 -1.49 6.21 0.20
C ILE A 83 -2.77 6.94 0.57
N LEU A 84 -3.78 7.01 -0.30
CA LEU A 84 -5.06 7.67 0.02
C LEU A 84 -5.76 7.05 1.24
N CYS A 85 -5.69 5.72 1.39
CA CYS A 85 -6.29 5.01 2.52
C CYS A 85 -5.63 5.33 3.87
N THR A 86 -4.47 5.98 3.92
CA THR A 86 -3.86 6.46 5.17
C THR A 86 -4.72 7.53 5.87
N LYS A 87 -5.63 8.21 5.16
CA LYS A 87 -6.61 9.16 5.73
C LYS A 87 -8.06 8.68 5.60
N GLU A 88 -8.28 7.36 5.46
CA GLU A 88 -9.61 6.78 5.40
C GLU A 88 -10.41 7.05 6.70
N VAL A 89 -11.74 7.15 6.63
CA VAL A 89 -12.58 7.43 7.81
C VAL A 89 -12.45 6.34 8.89
N SER A 90 -12.29 5.08 8.47
CA SER A 90 -12.14 3.95 9.37
C SER A 90 -10.72 3.87 9.93
N VAL A 91 -10.58 3.96 11.26
CA VAL A 91 -9.30 3.74 11.98
C VAL A 91 -8.67 2.41 11.58
N GLY A 92 -9.48 1.35 11.47
CA GLY A 92 -8.99 0.03 11.07
C GLY A 92 -8.51 -0.03 9.62
N ALA A 93 -9.12 0.73 8.71
CA ALA A 93 -8.63 0.84 7.34
C ALA A 93 -7.30 1.60 7.28
N ARG A 94 -7.17 2.72 8.02
CA ARG A 94 -5.91 3.47 8.12
C ARG A 94 -4.77 2.59 8.65
N LYS A 95 -5.02 1.82 9.72
CA LYS A 95 -4.04 0.87 10.27
C LYS A 95 -3.60 -0.16 9.23
N ASN A 96 -4.55 -0.72 8.47
CA ASN A 96 -4.24 -1.69 7.42
C ASN A 96 -3.50 -1.04 6.24
N ALA A 97 -3.78 0.23 5.91
CA ALA A 97 -3.07 0.96 4.86
C ALA A 97 -1.59 1.16 5.24
N PHE A 98 -1.30 1.61 6.47
CA PHE A 98 0.08 1.73 6.94
C PHE A 98 0.80 0.38 6.98
N ALA A 99 0.13 -0.68 7.48
CA ALA A 99 0.71 -2.03 7.48
C ALA A 99 1.01 -2.52 6.05
N LEU A 100 0.12 -2.22 5.09
CA LEU A 100 0.33 -2.58 3.69
C LEU A 100 1.48 -1.80 3.06
N LEU A 101 1.63 -0.50 3.33
CA LEU A 101 2.78 0.29 2.87
C LEU A 101 4.10 -0.28 3.37
N VAL A 102 4.16 -0.73 4.62
CA VAL A 102 5.34 -1.37 5.19
C VAL A 102 5.60 -2.72 4.52
N GLU A 103 4.57 -3.56 4.35
CA GLU A 103 4.71 -4.84 3.67
C GLU A 103 5.15 -4.72 2.22
N MET A 104 4.70 -3.67 1.51
CA MET A 104 5.19 -3.35 0.17
C MET A 104 6.68 -3.00 0.21
N GLY A 105 7.14 -2.20 1.17
CA GLY A 105 8.57 -1.94 1.36
C GLY A 105 9.37 -3.21 1.63
N HIS A 106 8.87 -4.10 2.48
CA HIS A 106 9.46 -5.43 2.68
C HIS A 106 9.46 -6.28 1.42
N ALA A 107 8.43 -6.20 0.57
CA ALA A 107 8.41 -6.90 -0.70
C ALA A 107 9.56 -6.44 -1.61
N PHE A 108 9.77 -5.13 -1.75
CA PHE A 108 10.93 -4.59 -2.50
C PHE A 108 12.26 -5.07 -1.92
N LEU A 109 12.41 -5.09 -0.60
CA LEU A 109 13.59 -5.66 0.08
C LEU A 109 13.79 -7.15 -0.20
N ARG A 110 12.71 -7.93 -0.34
CA ARG A 110 12.79 -9.36 -0.74
C ARG A 110 13.16 -9.54 -2.21
N PHE A 111 12.82 -8.58 -3.07
CA PHE A 111 13.06 -8.66 -4.52
C PHE A 111 14.48 -8.25 -4.89
N GLY A 112 15.06 -7.29 -4.15
CA GLY A 112 16.41 -6.78 -4.40
C GLY A 112 17.50 -7.50 -3.61
N SER A 113 18.72 -7.47 -4.14
CA SER A 113 19.93 -7.92 -3.43
C SER A 113 20.55 -6.82 -2.55
N ASN A 114 20.33 -5.55 -2.90
CA ASN A 114 20.77 -4.39 -2.14
C ASN A 114 19.57 -3.71 -1.44
N GLN A 115 19.66 -3.55 -0.13
CA GLN A 115 18.57 -3.01 0.70
C GLN A 115 18.31 -1.52 0.44
N GLU A 116 19.37 -0.73 0.29
CA GLU A 116 19.27 0.71 0.04
C GLU A 116 18.64 0.98 -1.32
N GLU A 117 19.12 0.31 -2.37
CA GLU A 117 18.57 0.43 -3.73
C GLU A 117 17.11 -0.02 -3.77
N ALA A 118 16.76 -1.12 -3.10
CA ALA A 118 15.39 -1.61 -3.03
C ALA A 118 14.44 -0.59 -2.38
N LEU A 119 14.85 0.03 -1.27
CA LEU A 119 14.06 1.07 -0.62
C LEU A 119 13.98 2.34 -1.45
N GLN A 120 15.06 2.74 -2.12
CA GLN A 120 15.04 3.88 -3.03
C GLN A 120 14.04 3.67 -4.17
N ARG A 121 14.06 2.50 -4.83
CA ARG A 121 13.10 2.14 -5.88
C ARG A 121 11.66 2.22 -5.39
N TYR A 122 11.39 1.75 -4.17
CA TYR A 122 10.06 1.84 -3.58
C TYR A 122 9.64 3.29 -3.26
N LEU A 123 10.51 4.10 -2.66
CA LEU A 123 10.20 5.48 -2.28
C LEU A 123 9.97 6.38 -3.49
N VAL A 124 10.65 6.12 -4.61
CA VAL A 124 10.41 6.81 -5.89
C VAL A 124 8.95 6.67 -6.35
N LEU A 125 8.25 5.60 -5.98
CA LEU A 125 6.82 5.43 -6.30
C LEU A 125 5.90 6.33 -5.46
N ILE A 126 6.40 6.86 -4.34
CA ILE A 126 5.63 7.66 -3.38
C ILE A 126 5.86 9.16 -3.58
N TYR A 127 7.08 9.56 -3.96
CA TYR A 127 7.43 10.97 -4.18
C TYR A 127 6.51 11.73 -5.16
N PRO A 128 5.98 11.14 -6.25
CA PRO A 128 5.02 11.82 -7.12
C PRO A 128 3.78 12.34 -6.37
N GLY A 129 3.40 11.67 -5.27
CA GLY A 129 2.28 12.10 -4.43
C GLY A 129 2.51 13.43 -3.71
N LEU A 130 3.76 13.92 -3.62
CA LEU A 130 4.12 15.20 -3.01
C LEU A 130 3.84 16.41 -3.92
N VAL A 131 3.67 16.19 -5.22
CA VAL A 131 3.34 17.24 -6.20
C VAL A 131 1.86 17.16 -6.63
N GLY A 132 1.09 16.24 -6.03
CA GLY A 132 -0.31 16.02 -6.35
C GLY A 132 -1.29 17.03 -5.72
N ALA A 133 -2.57 16.69 -5.75
CA ALA A 133 -3.60 17.43 -5.03
C ALA A 133 -3.32 17.47 -3.51
N VAL A 134 -3.79 18.50 -2.80
CA VAL A 134 -3.54 18.71 -1.35
C VAL A 134 -3.80 17.45 -0.50
N THR A 135 -4.86 16.71 -0.80
CA THR A 135 -5.16 15.44 -0.12
C THR A 135 -4.07 14.39 -0.36
N MET A 136 -3.60 14.22 -1.61
CA MET A 136 -2.50 13.32 -1.95
C MET A 136 -1.20 13.72 -1.28
N VAL A 137 -0.88 15.02 -1.26
CA VAL A 137 0.33 15.53 -0.57
C VAL A 137 0.28 15.17 0.92
N SER A 138 -0.83 15.47 1.60
CA SER A 138 -0.99 15.16 3.02
C SER A 138 -0.92 13.65 3.31
N CYS A 139 -1.55 12.81 2.48
CA CYS A 139 -1.47 11.36 2.61
C CYS A 139 -0.05 10.83 2.36
N SER A 140 0.66 11.38 1.37
CA SER A 140 2.02 10.97 1.01
C SER A 140 3.02 11.34 2.10
N ILE A 141 2.87 12.50 2.74
CA ILE A 141 3.67 12.88 3.93
C ILE A 141 3.45 11.89 5.08
N LEU A 142 2.21 11.47 5.33
CA LEU A 142 1.91 10.45 6.37
C LEU A 142 2.54 9.11 6.03
N ALA A 143 2.44 8.67 4.78
CA ALA A 143 3.07 7.45 4.29
C ALA A 143 4.60 7.50 4.45
N LEU A 144 5.25 8.57 3.98
CA LEU A 144 6.71 8.75 4.07
C LEU A 144 7.18 8.84 5.52
N THR A 145 6.45 9.54 6.40
CA THR A 145 6.76 9.59 7.83
C THR A 145 6.78 8.17 8.44
N HIS A 146 5.77 7.36 8.12
CA HIS A 146 5.66 6.00 8.64
C HIS A 146 6.76 5.08 8.08
N LEU A 147 7.08 5.21 6.80
CA LEU A 147 8.14 4.44 6.14
C LEU A 147 9.53 4.83 6.61
N LEU A 148 9.78 6.12 6.83
CA LEU A 148 11.03 6.59 7.43
C LEU A 148 11.21 6.01 8.84
N PHE A 149 10.16 6.02 9.67
CA PHE A 149 10.24 5.44 11.00
C PHE A 149 10.59 3.94 10.96
N GLU A 150 9.94 3.19 10.06
CA GLU A 150 10.13 1.75 9.91
C GLU A 150 11.52 1.40 9.37
N PHE A 151 11.96 2.09 8.31
CA PHE A 151 13.13 1.71 7.52
C PHE A 151 14.37 2.59 7.74
N LYS A 152 14.36 3.53 8.70
CA LYS A 152 15.50 4.44 8.98
C LYS A 152 16.86 3.74 9.15
N GLY A 153 16.90 2.50 9.63
CA GLY A 153 18.14 1.74 9.81
C GLY A 153 18.65 1.05 8.53
N LEU A 154 17.83 1.03 7.49
CA LEU A 154 18.11 0.39 6.19
C LEU A 154 18.22 1.41 5.05
N MET A 155 17.77 2.65 5.26
CA MET A 155 17.92 3.73 4.30
C MET A 155 19.34 4.29 4.34
N GLY A 156 19.96 4.47 3.18
CA GLY A 156 21.21 5.20 3.08
C GLY A 156 21.02 6.70 3.24
N THR A 157 22.12 7.41 3.53
CA THR A 157 22.12 8.85 3.80
C THR A 157 21.48 9.65 2.66
N SER A 158 21.82 9.33 1.41
CA SER A 158 21.30 9.99 0.21
C SER A 158 19.77 9.93 0.12
N THR A 159 19.19 8.78 0.49
CA THR A 159 17.73 8.56 0.48
C THR A 159 17.04 9.39 1.55
N VAL A 160 17.65 9.48 2.75
CA VAL A 160 17.14 10.32 3.84
C VAL A 160 17.24 11.80 3.48
N GLU A 161 18.35 12.24 2.91
CA GLU A 161 18.54 13.62 2.42
C GLU A 161 17.49 13.98 1.39
N GLN A 162 17.30 13.14 0.35
CA GLN A 162 16.27 13.36 -0.66
C GLN A 162 14.86 13.45 -0.06
N LEU A 163 14.54 12.61 0.94
CA LEU A 163 13.26 12.68 1.64
C LEU A 163 13.11 14.03 2.37
N LEU A 164 14.14 14.45 3.12
CA LEU A 164 14.12 15.69 3.87
C LEU A 164 14.04 16.93 2.97
N GLU A 165 14.79 16.96 1.87
CA GLU A 165 14.72 18.03 0.87
C GLU A 165 13.31 18.18 0.33
N ASN A 166 12.67 17.08 -0.07
CA ASN A 166 11.30 17.10 -0.56
C ASN A 166 10.31 17.63 0.49
N VAL A 167 10.48 17.28 1.78
CA VAL A 167 9.65 17.82 2.86
C VAL A 167 9.90 19.31 3.09
N CYS A 168 11.16 19.76 3.07
CA CYS A 168 11.52 21.16 3.21
C CYS A 168 10.95 22.03 2.08
N LEU A 169 10.98 21.54 0.83
CA LEU A 169 10.36 22.21 -0.31
C LEU A 169 8.84 22.41 -0.09
N LEU A 170 8.16 21.43 0.48
CA LEU A 170 6.73 21.54 0.80
C LEU A 170 6.43 22.54 1.94
N LEU A 171 7.36 22.71 2.89
CA LEU A 171 7.24 23.73 3.93
C LEU A 171 7.43 25.14 3.36
N ALA A 172 8.30 25.30 2.37
CA ALA A 172 8.55 26.59 1.71
C ALA A 172 7.49 26.96 0.66
N SER A 173 6.70 25.99 0.17
CA SER A 173 5.66 26.22 -0.84
C SER A 173 4.49 27.05 -0.28
N ARG A 174 4.09 28.10 -1.01
CA ARG A 174 3.05 29.08 -0.62
C ARG A 174 1.61 28.53 -0.59
N THR A 175 1.39 27.25 -0.91
CA THR A 175 0.05 26.65 -1.02
C THR A 175 -0.56 26.26 0.34
N ARG A 176 -0.24 27.00 1.41
CA ARG A 176 -0.52 26.61 2.81
C ARG A 176 -0.91 27.82 3.68
N ASP A 177 -1.84 28.63 3.17
CA ASP A 177 -2.84 29.36 3.96
C ASP A 177 -4.23 28.86 3.53
#